data_AF-A0A814XHP7-F1
#
_entry.id   AF-A0A814XHP7-F1
#
_cell.length_a   1.000
_cell.length_b   1.000
_cell.length_c   1.000
_cell.angle_alpha   90.00
_cell.angle_beta   90.00
_cell.angle_gamma   90.00
#
_symmetry.space_group_name_H-M   'P 1'
#
loop_
_entity.id
_entity.type
_entity.pdbx_description
1 polymer ?
#
loop_
_entity_poly.entity_id
_entity_poly.type
_entity_poly.pdbx_seq_one_letter_code
_entity_poly.pdbx_strand_id
1 'polypeptide(L)'
;AHRLATIRNAHRIYVLDNGRVIEQGTHEALMSQEGSRYREMMKSQQREKIENNINETTSIAQTEDDDQNKILEHDRRRSSNGLDDEDKASSTTNRLPVFLRLLFLNSPEWIIILIGCVACLICGAGQSVQVILLTRTISAFGACTYEDRRLQVLKFSLFIFLMGVAFLFIRFIQYTAFAVSGSKLIERICAKAFAHLLRQEVAFFDRLENSSGAICNRLSSDALAIQQMAGARLGIVCESIAIKFARCRDHSQYAYGEAVGKRRGVRTSILIFSFQRVQVGLSMAFFP
;
A
#
# COMPACT_ATOMS: atom_id res chain seq x y z
N ALA A 1 -11.37 14.60 38.56
CA ALA A 1 -11.63 13.92 37.27
C ALA A 1 -10.35 13.21 36.83
N HIS A 2 -10.45 11.99 36.28
CA HIS A 2 -9.28 11.14 36.01
C HIS A 2 -8.57 11.44 34.67
N ARG A 3 -9.21 12.16 33.74
CA ARG A 3 -8.65 12.46 32.42
C ARG A 3 -8.37 13.96 32.27
N LEU A 4 -7.09 14.30 32.10
CA LEU A 4 -6.56 15.66 31.85
C LEU A 4 -7.33 16.42 30.77
N ALA A 5 -7.67 15.74 29.67
CA ALA A 5 -8.38 16.34 28.54
C ALA A 5 -9.79 16.86 28.92
N THR A 6 -10.42 16.28 29.94
CA THR A 6 -11.76 16.66 30.40
C THR A 6 -11.74 17.89 31.32
N ILE A 7 -10.61 18.17 31.97
CA ILE A 7 -10.49 19.27 32.95
C ILE A 7 -10.06 20.58 32.28
N ARG A 8 -9.29 20.50 31.19
CA ARG A 8 -8.70 21.68 30.53
C ARG A 8 -9.74 22.68 30.01
N ASN A 9 -10.89 22.20 29.55
CA ASN A 9 -11.97 23.03 29.00
C ASN A 9 -13.08 23.32 30.01
N ALA A 10 -12.85 23.05 31.31
CA ALA A 10 -13.85 23.33 32.33
C ALA A 10 -13.93 24.84 32.60
N HIS A 11 -15.15 25.36 32.66
CA HIS A 11 -15.42 26.77 33.00
C HIS A 11 -14.97 27.14 34.41
N ARG A 12 -14.97 26.16 35.33
CA ARG A 12 -14.50 26.33 36.70
C ARG A 12 -13.99 25.00 37.24
N ILE A 13 -12.82 25.05 37.87
CA ILE A 13 -12.12 23.91 38.45
C ILE A 13 -12.07 24.16 39.96
N TYR A 14 -12.37 23.12 40.73
CA TYR A 14 -12.23 23.10 42.18
C TYR A 14 -11.20 22.04 42.56
N VAL A 15 -10.18 22.45 43.30
CA VAL A 15 -9.13 21.56 43.81
C VAL A 15 -9.47 21.23 45.25
N LEU A 16 -9.57 19.93 45.54
CA LEU A 16 -9.86 19.44 46.88
C LEU A 16 -8.60 18.84 47.50
N ASP A 17 -8.38 19.15 48.78
CA ASP A 17 -7.37 18.52 49.61
C ASP A 17 -8.00 18.19 50.98
N ASN A 18 -7.85 16.96 51.44
CA ASN A 18 -8.46 16.42 52.66
C ASN A 18 -9.97 16.76 52.84
N GLY A 19 -10.72 16.69 51.74
CA GLY A 19 -12.18 16.94 51.73
C GLY A 19 -12.59 18.41 51.82
N ARG A 20 -11.65 19.36 51.71
CA ARG A 20 -11.94 20.81 51.64
C ARG A 20 -11.48 21.38 50.31
N VAL A 21 -12.19 22.41 49.83
CA VAL A 21 -11.81 23.15 48.63
C VAL A 21 -10.67 24.10 49.00
N ILE A 22 -9.51 23.90 48.38
CA ILE A 22 -8.30 24.71 48.60
C ILE A 22 -8.08 25.76 47.51
N GLU A 23 -8.49 25.47 46.27
CA GLU A 23 -8.31 26.37 45.13
C GLU A 23 -9.53 26.30 44.20
N GLN A 24 -9.85 27.44 43.56
CA GLN A 24 -10.90 27.51 42.55
C GLN A 24 -10.52 28.49 41.43
N GLY A 25 -10.81 28.15 40.18
CA GLY A 25 -10.51 29.03 39.06
C GLY A 25 -10.66 28.37 37.69
N THR A 26 -10.25 29.08 36.64
CA THR A 26 -10.09 28.49 35.29
C THR A 26 -8.76 27.74 35.21
N HIS A 27 -8.61 26.89 34.19
CA HIS A 27 -7.37 26.16 33.95
C HIS A 27 -6.15 27.09 33.87
N GLU A 28 -6.28 28.20 33.13
CA GLU A 28 -5.20 29.17 32.94
C GLU A 28 -4.83 29.88 34.24
N ALA A 29 -5.82 30.34 35.01
CA ALA A 29 -5.61 31.02 36.28
C ALA A 29 -4.90 30.14 37.32
N LEU A 30 -5.30 28.87 37.42
CA LEU A 30 -4.69 27.91 38.35
C LEU A 30 -3.30 27.46 37.90
N MET A 31 -2.99 27.51 36.59
CA MET A 31 -1.65 27.21 36.06
C MET A 31 -0.68 28.38 36.18
N SER A 32 -1.16 29.63 36.13
CA SER A 32 -0.35 30.84 36.27
C SER A 32 0.08 31.11 37.71
N GLN A 33 -0.71 30.67 38.69
CA GLN A 33 -0.38 30.86 40.10
C GLN A 33 0.86 30.02 40.48
N GLU A 34 1.85 30.68 41.09
CA GLU A 34 3.03 30.00 41.63
C GLU A 34 2.66 29.27 42.93
N GLY A 35 3.05 28.00 43.03
CA GLY A 35 2.73 27.16 44.20
C GLY A 35 1.33 26.56 44.24
N SER A 36 0.53 26.64 43.16
CA SER A 36 -0.80 26.02 43.16
C SER A 36 -0.71 24.49 43.20
N ARG A 37 -1.53 23.86 44.04
CA ARG A 37 -1.65 22.39 44.12
C ARG A 37 -2.16 21.80 42.82
N TYR A 38 -3.02 22.53 42.10
CA TYR A 38 -3.42 22.15 40.76
C TYR A 38 -2.22 21.98 39.82
N ARG A 39 -1.33 22.98 39.76
CA ARG A 39 -0.17 22.96 38.86
C ARG A 39 0.82 21.85 39.20
N GLU A 40 1.00 21.56 40.48
CA GLU A 40 1.87 20.47 40.92
C GLU A 40 1.30 19.10 40.51
N MET A 41 0.02 18.86 40.74
CA MET A 41 -0.68 17.63 40.32
C MET A 41 -0.60 17.42 38.81
N MET A 42 -0.75 18.50 38.03
CA MET A 42 -0.63 18.50 36.58
C MET A 42 0.80 18.18 36.11
N LYS A 43 1.83 18.71 36.78
CA LYS A 43 3.23 18.41 36.49
C LYS A 43 3.58 16.95 36.79
N SER A 44 3.07 16.38 37.88
CA SER A 44 3.30 14.98 38.23
C SER A 44 2.69 14.03 37.20
N GLN A 45 1.46 14.27 36.75
CA GLN A 45 0.83 13.45 35.70
C GLN A 45 1.55 13.56 34.34
N GLN A 46 2.14 14.71 34.03
CA GLN A 46 2.94 14.86 32.81
C GLN A 46 4.28 14.13 32.92
N ARG A 47 4.91 14.13 34.11
CA ARG A 47 6.14 13.37 34.38
C ARG A 47 5.90 11.87 34.25
N GLU A 48 4.83 11.32 34.82
CA GLU A 48 4.48 9.89 34.67
C GLU A 48 4.31 9.48 33.21
N LYS A 49 3.68 10.32 32.37
CA LYS A 49 3.56 10.04 30.93
C LYS A 49 4.91 10.06 30.20
N ILE A 50 5.81 10.96 30.59
CA ILE A 50 7.14 11.06 29.99
C ILE A 50 8.00 9.88 30.45
N GLU A 51 7.95 9.51 31.72
CA GLU A 51 8.68 8.40 32.31
C GLU A 51 8.24 7.05 31.73
N ASN A 52 6.94 6.85 31.49
CA ASN A 52 6.44 5.67 30.79
C ASN A 52 6.94 5.58 29.33
N ASN A 53 7.00 6.71 28.60
CA ASN A 53 7.56 6.74 27.24
C ASN A 53 9.08 6.50 27.23
N ILE A 54 9.81 7.00 28.23
CA ILE A 54 11.26 6.78 28.37
C ILE A 54 11.52 5.32 28.74
N ASN A 55 10.76 4.71 29.64
CA ASN A 55 10.91 3.31 30.01
C ASN A 55 10.60 2.36 28.83
N GLU A 56 9.64 2.70 27.97
CA GLU A 56 9.41 2.00 26.70
C GLU A 56 10.58 2.17 25.70
N THR A 57 11.30 3.30 25.74
CA THR A 57 12.45 3.55 24.86
C THR A 57 13.74 2.92 25.39
N THR A 58 13.95 2.90 26.71
CA THR A 58 15.12 2.32 27.38
C THR A 58 15.08 0.80 27.38
N SER A 59 13.90 0.18 27.44
CA SER A 59 13.75 -1.28 27.28
C SER A 59 14.03 -1.79 25.85
N ILE A 60 14.09 -0.88 24.86
CA ILE A 60 14.53 -1.18 23.49
C ILE A 60 16.05 -0.96 23.34
N ALA A 61 16.67 -0.14 24.18
CA ALA A 61 18.09 0.23 24.08
C ALA A 61 19.04 -0.58 25.00
N GLN A 62 18.52 -1.51 25.82
CA GLN A 62 19.33 -2.34 26.74
C GLN A 62 19.48 -3.82 26.31
N THR A 63 19.38 -4.13 25.01
CA THR A 63 19.70 -5.50 24.50
C THR A 63 20.96 -5.58 23.64
N GLU A 64 21.77 -4.52 23.54
CA GLU A 64 22.92 -4.52 22.63
C GLU A 64 24.32 -4.49 23.26
N ASP A 65 24.50 -4.30 24.56
CA ASP A 65 25.85 -4.35 25.16
C ASP A 65 25.78 -4.88 26.61
N ASP A 66 26.21 -6.14 26.87
CA ASP A 66 26.79 -6.66 28.15
C ASP A 66 26.60 -8.17 28.45
N ASP A 67 26.69 -9.08 27.47
CA ASP A 67 26.77 -10.52 27.81
C ASP A 67 27.81 -11.31 26.99
N GLN A 68 28.99 -10.70 26.80
CA GLN A 68 30.15 -11.33 26.16
C GLN A 68 31.23 -11.82 27.13
N ASN A 69 31.01 -11.79 28.46
CA ASN A 69 32.08 -12.17 29.39
C ASN A 69 31.59 -12.72 30.73
N LYS A 70 31.09 -13.96 30.71
CA LYS A 70 30.91 -14.93 31.83
C LYS A 70 30.05 -16.05 31.23
N ILE A 71 30.57 -17.18 30.78
CA ILE A 71 31.06 -18.29 31.61
C ILE A 71 31.90 -19.18 30.67
N LEU A 72 33.17 -18.82 30.51
CA LEU A 72 34.24 -19.74 30.15
C LEU A 72 34.76 -20.32 31.46
N GLU A 73 34.08 -21.32 32.04
CA GLU A 73 34.63 -22.24 33.05
C GLU A 73 33.54 -23.19 33.58
N HIS A 74 32.99 -24.07 32.74
CA HIS A 74 32.53 -25.37 33.27
C HIS A 74 32.43 -26.46 32.20
N ASP A 75 33.47 -26.67 31.39
CA ASP A 75 33.51 -27.83 30.50
C ASP A 75 34.88 -28.52 30.51
N ARG A 76 35.14 -29.29 31.57
CA ARG A 76 36.06 -30.43 31.52
C ARG A 76 35.53 -31.56 32.41
N ARG A 77 35.27 -32.70 31.76
CA ARG A 77 35.23 -34.11 32.25
C ARG A 77 33.84 -34.75 32.40
N ARG A 78 33.38 -35.40 31.32
CA ARG A 78 33.15 -36.86 31.21
C ARG A 78 32.32 -37.09 29.95
N SER A 79 32.89 -37.63 28.87
CA SER A 79 33.17 -39.06 28.64
C SER A 79 31.90 -39.91 28.52
N SER A 80 31.76 -40.43 27.29
CA SER A 80 31.16 -41.70 26.87
C SER A 80 29.64 -41.84 26.78
N ASN A 81 29.24 -42.10 25.53
CA ASN A 81 28.24 -43.05 25.05
C ASN A 81 26.82 -42.54 24.76
N GLY A 82 26.36 -42.92 23.56
CA GLY A 82 24.97 -43.30 23.32
C GLY A 82 24.21 -42.36 22.41
N LEU A 83 24.16 -42.70 21.13
CA LEU A 83 23.13 -42.27 20.19
C LEU A 83 21.78 -42.87 20.64
N ASP A 84 20.75 -42.03 20.79
CA ASP A 84 19.54 -42.01 19.97
C ASP A 84 18.38 -41.27 20.66
N ASP A 85 17.70 -40.49 19.82
CA ASP A 85 16.32 -39.98 19.90
C ASP A 85 15.94 -38.59 20.48
N GLU A 86 15.38 -37.83 19.52
CA GLU A 86 14.39 -36.76 19.55
C GLU A 86 14.77 -35.29 19.77
N ASP A 87 14.50 -34.54 18.69
CA ASP A 87 14.04 -33.16 18.62
C ASP A 87 14.99 -32.01 18.97
N LYS A 88 15.64 -31.49 17.91
CA LYS A 88 15.42 -30.12 17.40
C LYS A 88 16.31 -29.83 16.20
N ALA A 89 15.78 -30.10 15.00
CA ALA A 89 16.26 -29.46 13.79
C ALA A 89 15.86 -27.98 13.81
N SER A 90 16.88 -27.19 14.12
CA SER A 90 17.08 -25.76 13.93
C SER A 90 16.17 -25.02 12.94
N SER A 91 15.69 -23.89 13.45
CA SER A 91 15.36 -22.64 12.77
C SER A 91 16.10 -22.35 11.46
N THR A 92 15.36 -22.16 10.36
CA THR A 92 15.52 -21.09 9.34
C THR A 92 14.33 -21.16 8.38
N THR A 93 13.27 -20.37 8.60
CA THR A 93 12.20 -20.23 7.58
C THR A 93 11.80 -18.77 7.40
N ASN A 94 12.22 -18.23 6.26
CA ASN A 94 11.63 -17.13 5.48
C ASN A 94 10.40 -16.47 6.11
N ARG A 95 10.57 -15.30 6.74
CA ARG A 95 9.42 -14.42 7.00
C ARG A 95 9.02 -13.77 5.67
N LEU A 96 8.10 -14.41 4.95
CA LEU A 96 7.39 -13.73 3.85
C LEU A 96 6.88 -12.37 4.34
N PRO A 97 6.80 -11.35 3.46
CA PRO A 97 6.22 -10.06 3.82
C PRO A 97 4.89 -10.27 4.52
N VAL A 98 4.65 -9.58 5.64
CA VAL A 98 3.42 -9.72 6.46
C VAL A 98 2.16 -9.60 5.57
N PHE A 99 2.26 -8.82 4.50
CA PHE A 99 1.25 -8.67 3.46
C PHE A 99 0.93 -9.97 2.69
N LEU A 100 1.94 -10.75 2.30
CA LEU A 100 1.72 -12.05 1.65
C LEU A 100 1.10 -13.05 2.62
N ARG A 101 1.49 -13.02 3.90
CA ARG A 101 0.91 -13.88 4.93
C ARG A 101 -0.56 -13.55 5.20
N LEU A 102 -0.93 -12.27 5.18
CA LEU A 102 -2.32 -11.79 5.24
C LEU A 102 -3.13 -12.20 4.02
N LEU A 103 -2.54 -12.14 2.82
CA LEU A 103 -3.17 -12.57 1.57
C LEU A 103 -3.41 -14.08 1.54
N PHE A 104 -2.47 -14.86 2.11
CA PHE A 104 -2.63 -16.31 2.32
C PHE A 104 -3.74 -16.67 3.32
N LEU A 105 -4.13 -15.75 4.22
CA LEU A 105 -5.28 -15.92 5.10
C LEU A 105 -6.63 -15.84 4.35
N ASN A 106 -6.61 -15.35 3.10
CA ASN A 106 -7.76 -15.26 2.19
C ASN A 106 -7.87 -16.48 1.25
N SER A 107 -7.21 -17.59 1.60
CA SER A 107 -7.29 -18.88 0.89
C SER A 107 -8.71 -19.42 0.61
N PRO A 108 -9.77 -19.14 1.37
CA PRO A 108 -11.11 -19.65 1.03
C PRO A 108 -11.79 -18.90 -0.12
N GLU A 109 -11.30 -17.72 -0.53
CA GLU A 109 -11.92 -16.90 -1.59
C GLU A 109 -10.97 -16.52 -2.71
N TRP A 110 -9.87 -17.27 -2.83
CA TRP A 110 -8.85 -17.06 -3.86
C TRP A 110 -9.41 -17.02 -5.28
N ILE A 111 -10.51 -17.74 -5.55
CA ILE A 111 -11.20 -17.75 -6.84
C ILE A 111 -11.81 -16.37 -7.17
N ILE A 112 -12.46 -15.72 -6.20
CA ILE A 112 -13.08 -14.40 -6.40
C ILE A 112 -12.00 -13.35 -6.62
N ILE A 113 -10.89 -13.43 -5.89
CA ILE A 113 -9.72 -12.57 -6.08
C ILE A 113 -9.12 -12.79 -7.47
N LEU A 114 -8.97 -14.05 -7.90
CA LEU A 114 -8.42 -14.37 -9.22
C LEU A 114 -9.28 -13.79 -10.34
N ILE A 115 -10.61 -13.93 -10.25
CA ILE A 115 -11.55 -13.32 -11.20
C ILE A 115 -11.38 -11.79 -11.22
N GLY A 116 -11.27 -11.15 -10.05
CA GLY A 116 -11.00 -9.73 -9.93
C GLY A 116 -9.66 -9.32 -10.56
N CYS A 117 -8.59 -10.08 -10.33
CA CYS A 117 -7.27 -9.82 -10.90
C CYS A 117 -7.23 -9.97 -12.42
N VAL A 118 -7.89 -10.98 -12.98
CA VAL A 118 -8.03 -11.15 -14.43
C VAL A 118 -8.81 -9.98 -15.03
N ALA A 119 -9.91 -9.57 -14.40
CA ALA A 119 -10.67 -8.39 -14.83
C ALA A 119 -9.83 -7.09 -14.76
N CYS A 120 -9.00 -6.91 -13.72
CA CYS A 120 -8.06 -5.78 -13.62
C CYS A 120 -7.08 -5.74 -14.80
N LEU A 121 -6.52 -6.89 -15.19
CA LEU A 121 -5.56 -6.96 -16.30
C LEU A 121 -6.22 -6.57 -17.63
N ILE A 122 -7.44 -7.06 -17.88
CA ILE A 122 -8.21 -6.74 -19.09
C ILE A 122 -8.55 -5.24 -19.12
N CYS A 123 -9.03 -4.71 -18.00
CA CYS A 123 -9.36 -3.28 -17.87
C CYS A 123 -8.14 -2.36 -18.05
N GLY A 124 -7.00 -2.72 -17.45
CA GLY A 124 -5.77 -1.93 -17.55
C GLY A 124 -5.21 -1.90 -18.98
N ALA A 125 -5.19 -3.04 -19.67
CA ALA A 125 -4.82 -3.10 -21.08
C ALA A 125 -5.82 -2.34 -21.98
N GLY A 126 -7.11 -2.47 -21.67
CA GLY A 126 -8.20 -1.80 -22.35
C GLY A 126 -8.10 -0.28 -22.37
N GLN A 127 -7.72 0.32 -21.24
CA GLN A 127 -7.51 1.77 -21.15
C GLN A 127 -6.38 2.27 -22.07
N SER A 128 -5.31 1.48 -22.23
CA SER A 128 -4.22 1.84 -23.17
C SER A 128 -4.70 1.83 -24.62
N VAL A 129 -5.49 0.81 -25.01
CA VAL A 129 -6.08 0.71 -26.35
C VAL A 129 -7.04 1.87 -26.63
N GLN A 130 -7.85 2.27 -25.64
CA GLN A 130 -8.79 3.39 -25.76
C GLN A 130 -8.09 4.72 -26.12
N VAL A 131 -6.91 4.99 -25.54
CA VAL A 131 -6.12 6.18 -25.87
C VAL A 131 -5.64 6.16 -27.33
N ILE A 132 -5.16 5.02 -27.81
CA ILE A 132 -4.67 4.88 -29.19
C ILE A 132 -5.82 5.12 -30.20
N LEU A 133 -7.01 4.56 -29.94
CA LEU A 133 -8.19 4.77 -30.78
C LEU A 133 -8.63 6.24 -30.82
N LEU A 134 -8.56 6.92 -29.68
CA LEU A 134 -8.84 8.35 -29.61
C LEU A 134 -7.84 9.15 -30.46
N THR A 135 -6.54 8.85 -30.36
CA THR A 135 -5.51 9.48 -31.20
C THR A 135 -5.77 9.25 -32.69
N ARG A 136 -6.14 8.03 -33.10
CA ARG A 136 -6.49 7.71 -34.49
C ARG A 136 -7.70 8.49 -34.98
N THR A 137 -8.70 8.66 -34.12
CA THR A 137 -9.89 9.48 -34.42
C THR A 137 -9.51 10.94 -34.62
N ILE A 138 -8.63 11.48 -33.77
CA ILE A 138 -8.12 12.86 -33.91
C ILE A 138 -7.34 13.02 -35.22
N SER A 139 -6.46 12.08 -35.57
CA SER A 139 -5.70 12.13 -36.82
C SER A 139 -6.59 12.02 -38.07
N ALA A 140 -7.69 11.26 -38.00
CA ALA A 140 -8.64 11.13 -39.11
C ALA A 140 -9.29 12.47 -39.51
N PHE A 141 -9.44 13.41 -38.56
CA PHE A 141 -9.94 14.76 -38.88
C PHE A 141 -8.99 15.57 -39.77
N GLY A 142 -7.71 15.21 -39.86
CA GLY A 142 -6.71 15.90 -40.68
C GLY A 142 -6.66 15.48 -42.16
N ALA A 143 -7.37 14.41 -42.58
CA ALA A 143 -7.29 13.90 -43.95
C ALA A 143 -8.13 14.73 -44.94
N CYS A 144 -7.60 15.07 -46.12
CA CYS A 144 -8.14 16.09 -47.03
C CYS A 144 -9.48 15.77 -47.74
N THR A 145 -9.99 14.54 -47.70
CA THR A 145 -11.23 14.15 -48.39
C THR A 145 -12.45 14.19 -47.45
N TYR A 146 -13.48 14.99 -47.77
CA TYR A 146 -14.65 15.22 -46.89
C TYR A 146 -15.56 13.99 -46.71
N GLU A 147 -15.88 13.26 -47.79
CA GLU A 147 -16.79 12.10 -47.72
C GLU A 147 -16.18 10.91 -46.97
N ASP A 148 -14.92 10.56 -47.25
CA ASP A 148 -14.23 9.46 -46.58
C ASP A 148 -13.97 9.74 -45.09
N ARG A 149 -13.76 11.01 -44.72
CA ARG A 149 -13.53 11.43 -43.33
C ARG A 149 -14.75 11.12 -42.44
N ARG A 150 -15.96 11.42 -42.91
CA ARG A 150 -17.20 11.22 -42.13
C ARG A 150 -17.40 9.75 -41.79
N LEU A 151 -17.22 8.86 -42.77
CA LEU A 151 -17.40 7.41 -42.58
C LEU A 151 -16.33 6.83 -41.65
N GLN A 152 -15.07 7.26 -41.77
CA GLN A 152 -13.98 6.81 -40.89
C GLN A 152 -14.18 7.23 -39.44
N VAL A 153 -14.53 8.51 -39.21
CA VAL A 153 -14.79 9.03 -37.86
C VAL A 153 -15.98 8.32 -37.22
N LEU A 154 -17.06 8.08 -37.98
CA LEU A 154 -18.24 7.37 -37.47
C LEU A 154 -17.93 5.92 -37.08
N LYS A 155 -17.12 5.22 -37.88
CA LYS A 155 -16.64 3.85 -37.57
C LYS A 155 -15.80 3.81 -36.29
N PHE A 156 -14.84 4.73 -36.11
CA PHE A 156 -14.01 4.76 -34.91
C PHE A 156 -14.81 5.16 -33.65
N SER A 157 -15.73 6.12 -33.78
CA SER A 157 -16.63 6.52 -32.70
C SER A 157 -17.50 5.35 -32.22
N LEU A 158 -18.08 4.59 -33.16
CA LEU A 158 -18.87 3.40 -32.85
C LEU A 158 -18.03 2.32 -32.13
N PHE A 159 -16.77 2.11 -32.54
CA PHE A 159 -15.88 1.16 -31.88
C PHE A 159 -15.53 1.58 -30.44
N ILE A 160 -15.25 2.87 -30.21
CA ILE A 160 -15.01 3.42 -28.87
C ILE A 160 -16.25 3.25 -27.98
N PHE A 161 -17.44 3.51 -28.52
CA PHE A 161 -18.71 3.34 -27.80
C PHE A 161 -18.93 1.88 -27.36
N LEU A 162 -18.77 0.92 -28.28
CA LEU A 162 -18.91 -0.51 -27.98
C LEU A 162 -17.90 -1.01 -26.94
N MET A 163 -16.63 -0.57 -27.05
CA MET A 163 -15.61 -0.86 -26.04
C MET A 163 -15.98 -0.27 -24.67
N GLY A 164 -16.51 0.96 -24.62
CA GLY A 164 -16.95 1.60 -23.38
C GLY A 164 -18.05 0.80 -22.67
N VAL A 165 -19.05 0.33 -23.42
CA VAL A 165 -20.12 -0.53 -22.89
C VAL A 165 -19.54 -1.86 -22.36
N ALA A 166 -18.63 -2.50 -23.09
CA ALA A 166 -17.98 -3.72 -22.64
C ALA A 166 -17.17 -3.51 -21.34
N PHE A 167 -16.39 -2.43 -21.25
CA PHE A 167 -15.61 -2.12 -20.05
C PHE A 167 -16.48 -1.78 -18.85
N LEU A 168 -17.66 -1.19 -19.05
CA LEU A 168 -18.60 -0.94 -17.96
C LEU A 168 -18.98 -2.25 -17.24
N PHE A 169 -19.31 -3.30 -17.99
CA PHE A 169 -19.65 -4.61 -17.43
C PHE A 169 -18.46 -5.27 -16.74
N ILE A 170 -17.27 -5.24 -17.36
CA ILE A 170 -16.06 -5.83 -16.78
C ILE A 170 -15.69 -5.10 -15.48
N ARG A 171 -15.81 -3.76 -15.44
CA ARG A 171 -15.56 -2.95 -14.24
C ARG A 171 -16.55 -3.23 -13.13
N PHE A 172 -17.82 -3.42 -13.46
CA PHE A 172 -18.83 -3.78 -12.48
C PHE A 172 -18.49 -5.12 -11.82
N ILE A 173 -18.11 -6.13 -12.60
CA ILE A 173 -17.68 -7.44 -12.10
C ILE A 173 -16.40 -7.31 -11.24
N GLN A 174 -15.43 -6.53 -11.69
CA GLN A 174 -14.18 -6.27 -10.96
C GLN A 174 -14.46 -5.64 -9.57
N TYR A 175 -15.22 -4.54 -9.52
CA TYR A 175 -15.48 -3.84 -8.27
C TYR A 175 -16.31 -4.66 -7.30
N THR A 176 -17.32 -5.37 -7.78
CA THR A 176 -18.15 -6.24 -6.94
C THR A 176 -17.33 -7.42 -6.40
N ALA A 177 -16.45 -8.04 -7.20
CA ALA A 177 -15.58 -9.12 -6.75
C ALA A 177 -14.65 -8.70 -5.60
N PHE A 178 -13.95 -7.56 -5.73
CA PHE A 178 -13.07 -7.05 -4.67
C PHE A 178 -13.85 -6.55 -3.45
N ALA A 179 -15.03 -5.98 -3.64
CA ALA A 179 -15.90 -5.56 -2.53
C ALA A 179 -16.37 -6.78 -1.72
N VAL A 180 -16.86 -7.83 -2.39
CA VAL A 180 -17.30 -9.06 -1.73
C VAL A 180 -16.15 -9.76 -1.01
N SER A 181 -14.99 -9.89 -1.66
CA SER A 181 -13.82 -10.49 -1.00
C SER A 181 -13.38 -9.67 0.23
N GLY A 182 -13.39 -8.35 0.12
CA GLY A 182 -13.09 -7.47 1.26
C GLY A 182 -14.05 -7.68 2.42
N SER A 183 -15.36 -7.72 2.15
CA SER A 183 -16.41 -7.91 3.17
C SER A 183 -16.37 -9.26 3.87
N LYS A 184 -16.04 -10.34 3.17
CA LYS A 184 -15.90 -11.65 3.82
C LYS A 184 -14.58 -11.80 4.58
N LEU A 185 -13.52 -11.12 4.15
CA LEU A 185 -12.26 -11.09 4.88
C LEU A 185 -12.41 -10.38 6.23
N ILE A 186 -13.06 -9.21 6.25
CA ILE A 186 -13.33 -8.46 7.50
C ILE A 186 -14.18 -9.28 8.47
N GLU A 187 -15.22 -9.95 7.98
CA GLU A 187 -16.08 -10.81 8.80
C GLU A 187 -15.27 -11.90 9.52
N ARG A 188 -14.40 -12.61 8.79
CA ARG A 188 -13.56 -13.67 9.37
C ARG A 188 -12.52 -13.16 10.35
N ILE A 189 -11.89 -12.02 10.05
CA ILE A 189 -10.87 -11.42 10.93
C ILE A 189 -11.52 -11.00 12.25
N CYS A 190 -12.64 -10.28 12.18
CA CYS A 190 -13.37 -9.84 13.38
C CYS A 190 -13.88 -11.03 14.19
N ALA A 191 -14.45 -12.06 13.55
CA ALA A 191 -14.94 -13.25 14.25
C ALA A 191 -13.81 -14.00 14.99
N LYS A 192 -12.66 -14.20 14.33
CA LYS A 192 -11.50 -14.87 14.96
C LYS A 192 -10.89 -14.01 16.06
N ALA A 193 -10.73 -12.72 15.83
CA ALA A 193 -10.18 -11.80 16.83
C ALA A 193 -11.09 -11.74 18.07
N PHE A 194 -12.40 -11.69 17.89
CA PHE A 194 -13.36 -11.73 18.99
C PHE A 194 -13.33 -13.07 19.75
N ALA A 195 -13.27 -14.20 19.03
CA ALA A 195 -13.14 -15.52 19.65
C ALA A 195 -11.86 -15.65 20.48
N HIS A 196 -10.74 -15.08 20.03
CA HIS A 196 -9.50 -15.03 20.79
C HIS A 196 -9.59 -14.06 21.98
N LEU A 197 -10.23 -12.92 21.80
CA LEU A 197 -10.43 -11.93 22.86
C LEU A 197 -11.22 -12.52 24.05
N LEU A 198 -12.27 -13.31 23.77
CA LEU A 198 -13.08 -13.96 24.81
C LEU A 198 -12.35 -15.08 25.57
N ARG A 199 -11.24 -15.61 25.02
CA ARG A 199 -10.43 -16.63 25.67
C ARG A 199 -9.30 -16.05 26.53
N GLN A 200 -9.18 -14.72 26.55
CA GLN A 200 -8.12 -14.03 27.26
C GLN A 200 -8.42 -13.97 28.77
N GLU A 201 -7.38 -14.06 29.59
CA GLU A 201 -7.47 -13.97 31.05
C GLU A 201 -8.01 -12.62 31.53
N VAL A 202 -8.65 -12.60 32.71
CA VAL A 202 -9.24 -11.37 33.28
C VAL A 202 -8.19 -10.28 33.51
N ALA A 203 -6.97 -10.66 33.90
CA ALA A 203 -5.84 -9.75 34.10
C ALA A 203 -5.44 -8.97 32.84
N PHE A 204 -5.77 -9.48 31.64
CA PHE A 204 -5.57 -8.72 30.41
C PHE A 204 -6.47 -7.49 30.33
N PHE A 205 -7.72 -7.61 30.79
CA PHE A 205 -8.72 -6.54 30.77
C PHE A 205 -8.54 -5.52 31.89
N ASP A 206 -7.78 -5.85 32.93
CA ASP A 206 -7.46 -4.94 34.04
C ASP A 206 -6.47 -3.82 33.64
N ARG A 207 -5.73 -4.00 32.54
CA ARG A 207 -4.82 -2.96 32.02
C ARG A 207 -5.61 -1.81 31.43
N LEU A 208 -5.25 -0.57 31.79
CA LEU A 208 -5.87 0.67 31.27
C LEU A 208 -5.85 0.76 29.73
N GLU A 209 -4.83 0.18 29.09
CA GLU A 209 -4.68 0.09 27.63
C GLU A 209 -5.72 -0.81 26.96
N ASN A 210 -6.17 -1.85 27.67
CA ASN A 210 -7.08 -2.90 27.21
C ASN A 210 -8.51 -2.65 27.68
N SER A 211 -8.87 -1.39 27.91
CA SER A 211 -10.26 -1.02 28.12
C SER A 211 -11.13 -1.54 26.96
N SER A 212 -12.34 -1.99 27.27
CA SER A 212 -13.28 -2.53 26.28
C SER A 212 -13.52 -1.58 25.09
N GLY A 213 -13.55 -0.27 25.35
CA GLY A 213 -13.64 0.75 24.31
C GLY A 213 -12.38 0.87 23.44
N ALA A 214 -11.18 0.76 24.02
CA ALA A 214 -9.93 0.81 23.27
C ALA A 214 -9.77 -0.41 22.36
N ILE A 215 -10.10 -1.61 22.85
CA ILE A 215 -10.04 -2.85 22.06
C ILE A 215 -11.05 -2.82 20.91
N CYS A 216 -12.29 -2.39 21.17
CA CYS A 216 -13.31 -2.27 20.13
C CYS A 216 -12.88 -1.27 19.03
N ASN A 217 -12.31 -0.13 19.43
CA ASN A 217 -11.81 0.86 18.48
C ASN A 217 -10.65 0.32 17.63
N ARG A 218 -9.66 -0.34 18.27
CA ARG A 218 -8.54 -0.97 17.55
C ARG A 218 -9.03 -2.06 16.59
N LEU A 219 -9.89 -2.97 17.07
CA LEU A 219 -10.44 -4.05 16.26
C LEU A 219 -11.20 -3.53 15.03
N SER A 220 -12.06 -2.52 15.21
CA SER A 220 -12.82 -1.94 14.12
C SER A 220 -11.92 -1.18 13.13
N SER A 221 -11.01 -0.34 13.65
CA SER A 221 -10.10 0.47 12.83
C SER A 221 -9.11 -0.38 12.03
N ASP A 222 -8.43 -1.32 12.68
CA ASP A 222 -7.39 -2.15 12.05
C ASP A 222 -8.01 -3.09 11.03
N ALA A 223 -9.19 -3.63 11.33
CA ALA A 223 -9.85 -4.54 10.42
C ALA A 223 -10.42 -3.80 9.19
N LEU A 224 -10.94 -2.57 9.35
CA LEU A 224 -11.31 -1.71 8.22
C LEU A 224 -10.07 -1.34 7.36
N ALA A 225 -8.93 -1.06 7.99
CA ALA A 225 -7.69 -0.78 7.27
C ALA A 225 -7.25 -1.99 6.43
N ILE A 226 -7.34 -3.20 6.98
CA ILE A 226 -7.06 -4.45 6.26
C ILE A 226 -8.04 -4.66 5.09
N GLN A 227 -9.35 -4.42 5.31
CA GLN A 227 -10.37 -4.54 4.25
C GLN A 227 -10.06 -3.62 3.06
N GLN A 228 -9.69 -2.37 3.33
CA GLN A 228 -9.36 -1.42 2.27
C GLN A 228 -8.08 -1.81 1.52
N MET A 229 -7.07 -2.30 2.24
CA MET A 229 -5.81 -2.75 1.64
C MET A 229 -6.02 -3.97 0.75
N ALA A 230 -6.71 -5.00 1.24
CA ALA A 230 -6.93 -6.26 0.52
C ALA A 230 -8.06 -6.19 -0.54
N GLY A 231 -9.01 -5.27 -0.40
CA GLY A 231 -10.09 -5.08 -1.37
C GLY A 231 -9.71 -4.08 -2.46
N ALA A 232 -10.17 -2.83 -2.30
CA ALA A 232 -10.09 -1.80 -3.34
C ALA A 232 -8.66 -1.42 -3.74
N ARG A 233 -7.73 -1.32 -2.79
CA ARG A 233 -6.35 -0.87 -3.08
C ARG A 233 -5.55 -1.91 -3.86
N LEU A 234 -5.73 -3.20 -3.59
CA LEU A 234 -5.10 -4.26 -4.37
C LEU A 234 -5.52 -4.18 -5.85
N GLY A 235 -6.81 -3.97 -6.13
CA GLY A 235 -7.30 -3.78 -7.50
C GLY A 235 -6.63 -2.61 -8.22
N ILE A 236 -6.50 -1.45 -7.55
CA ILE A 236 -5.85 -0.25 -8.11
C ILE A 236 -4.36 -0.49 -8.39
N VAL A 237 -3.66 -1.19 -7.50
CA VAL A 237 -2.24 -1.52 -7.70
C VAL A 237 -2.06 -2.46 -8.89
N CYS A 238 -2.86 -3.53 -8.98
CA CYS A 238 -2.82 -4.46 -10.10
C CYS A 238 -3.10 -3.75 -11.44
N GLU A 239 -4.11 -2.89 -11.46
CA GLU A 239 -4.44 -2.08 -12.63
C GLU A 239 -3.30 -1.13 -13.02
N SER A 240 -2.70 -0.45 -12.04
CA SER A 240 -1.58 0.47 -12.27
C SER A 240 -0.36 -0.24 -12.87
N ILE A 241 -0.08 -1.46 -12.41
CA ILE A 241 0.97 -2.32 -12.96
C ILE A 241 0.63 -2.71 -14.41
N ALA A 242 -0.61 -3.15 -14.66
CA ALA A 242 -1.07 -3.54 -15.99
C ALA A 242 -0.94 -2.38 -17.00
N ILE A 243 -1.35 -1.17 -16.61
CA ILE A 243 -1.26 0.02 -17.43
C ILE A 243 0.21 0.38 -17.72
N LYS A 244 1.07 0.38 -16.70
CA LYS A 244 2.51 0.63 -16.88
C LYS A 244 3.15 -0.38 -17.83
N PHE A 245 2.81 -1.66 -17.69
CA PHE A 245 3.30 -2.71 -18.57
C PHE A 245 2.84 -2.53 -20.02
N ALA A 246 1.54 -2.27 -20.23
CA ALA A 246 0.97 -2.02 -21.55
C ALA A 246 1.63 -0.81 -22.23
N ARG A 247 1.80 0.31 -21.49
CA ARG A 247 2.47 1.51 -22.00
C ARG A 247 3.95 1.32 -22.27
N CYS A 248 4.67 0.56 -21.43
CA CYS A 248 6.07 0.24 -21.65
C CYS A 248 6.25 -0.57 -22.95
N ARG A 249 5.37 -1.55 -23.18
CA ARG A 249 5.35 -2.35 -24.41
C ARG A 249 5.07 -1.48 -25.64
N ASP A 250 4.08 -0.59 -25.56
CA ASP A 250 3.76 0.31 -26.69
C ASP A 250 4.91 1.30 -26.95
N HIS A 251 5.50 1.89 -25.90
CA HIS A 251 6.66 2.78 -26.05
C HIS A 251 7.86 2.08 -26.67
N SER A 252 8.14 0.83 -26.28
CA SER A 252 9.18 0.01 -26.90
C SER A 252 8.89 -0.24 -28.39
N GLN A 253 7.63 -0.50 -28.76
CA GLN A 253 7.21 -0.67 -30.16
C GLN A 253 7.38 0.62 -30.98
N TYR A 254 6.96 1.78 -30.44
CA TYR A 254 7.15 3.07 -31.11
C TYR A 254 8.63 3.43 -31.26
N ALA A 255 9.43 3.28 -30.20
CA ALA A 255 10.86 3.54 -30.24
C ALA A 255 11.60 2.61 -31.21
N TYR A 256 11.21 1.33 -31.28
CA TYR A 256 11.75 0.39 -32.26
C TYR A 256 11.33 0.76 -33.69
N GLY A 257 10.06 1.15 -33.90
CA GLY A 257 9.55 1.62 -35.17
C GLY A 257 10.26 2.87 -35.69
N GLU A 258 10.56 3.83 -34.80
CA GLU A 258 11.30 5.04 -35.13
C GLU A 258 12.78 4.72 -35.39
N ALA A 259 13.41 3.84 -34.59
CA ALA A 259 14.79 3.41 -34.82
C ALA A 259 14.97 2.63 -36.13
N VAL A 260 14.01 1.78 -36.49
CA VAL A 260 14.00 1.07 -37.77
C VAL A 260 13.66 2.00 -38.94
N GLY A 261 12.73 2.95 -38.74
CA GLY A 261 12.40 4.00 -39.69
C GLY A 261 13.59 4.91 -39.99
N LYS A 262 14.36 5.30 -38.96
CA LYS A 262 15.58 6.10 -39.08
C LYS A 262 16.72 5.30 -39.74
N ARG A 263 16.88 4.01 -39.45
CA ARG A 263 17.84 3.13 -40.16
C ARG A 263 17.46 2.90 -41.63
N ARG A 264 16.16 2.76 -41.94
CA ARG A 264 15.68 2.64 -43.33
C ARG A 264 15.82 3.96 -44.07
N GLY A 265 15.47 5.09 -43.45
CA GLY A 265 15.64 6.44 -44.00
C GLY A 265 17.10 6.78 -44.32
N VAL A 266 18.03 6.44 -43.43
CA VAL A 266 19.46 6.61 -43.67
C VAL A 266 19.97 5.69 -44.80
N ARG A 267 19.50 4.44 -44.87
CA ARG A 267 19.84 3.52 -45.98
C ARG A 267 19.28 3.98 -47.34
N THR A 268 18.05 4.48 -47.40
CA THR A 268 17.47 5.03 -48.63
C THR A 268 18.15 6.33 -49.05
N SER A 269 18.51 7.22 -48.12
CA SER A 269 19.25 8.44 -48.44
C SER A 269 20.68 8.14 -48.92
N ILE A 270 21.37 7.13 -48.36
CA ILE A 270 22.69 6.68 -48.83
C ILE A 270 22.60 6.04 -50.22
N LEU A 271 21.57 5.22 -50.49
CA LEU A 271 21.36 4.63 -51.82
C LEU A 271 21.06 5.70 -52.88
N ILE A 272 20.25 6.71 -52.55
CA ILE A 272 19.96 7.83 -53.46
C ILE A 272 21.22 8.67 -53.71
N PHE A 273 22.01 8.99 -52.68
CA PHE A 273 23.30 9.70 -52.85
C PHE A 273 24.34 8.89 -53.65
N SER A 274 24.32 7.56 -53.53
CA SER A 274 25.22 6.67 -54.29
C SER A 274 24.80 6.56 -55.76
N PHE A 275 23.49 6.50 -56.05
CA PHE A 275 22.96 6.51 -57.41
C PHE A 275 23.20 7.86 -58.10
N GLN A 276 23.06 8.98 -57.38
CA GLN A 276 23.31 10.32 -57.90
C GLN A 276 24.79 10.55 -58.24
N ARG A 277 25.73 9.97 -57.47
CA ARG A 277 27.17 10.01 -57.80
C ARG A 277 27.55 9.17 -59.02
N VAL A 278 26.90 8.02 -59.23
CA VAL A 278 27.13 7.18 -60.42
C VAL A 278 26.63 7.85 -61.69
N GLN A 279 25.50 8.57 -61.63
CA GLN A 279 24.93 9.26 -62.78
C GLN A 279 25.71 10.54 -63.17
N VAL A 280 26.31 11.24 -62.20
CA VAL A 280 27.22 12.38 -62.47
C VAL A 280 28.59 11.92 -63.00
N GLY A 281 29.07 10.74 -62.59
CA GLY A 281 30.30 10.14 -63.12
C GLY A 281 30.18 9.63 -64.57
N LEU A 282 28.99 9.19 -64.99
CA LEU A 282 28.76 8.70 -66.36
C LEU A 282 28.57 9.84 -67.39
N SER A 283 28.10 11.01 -66.97
CA SER A 283 27.95 12.18 -67.87
C SER A 283 29.27 12.92 -68.15
N MET A 284 30.33 12.70 -67.39
CA MET A 284 31.66 13.30 -67.66
C MET A 284 32.54 12.47 -68.61
N ALA A 285 32.13 11.25 -68.98
CA ALA A 285 32.87 10.37 -69.90
C ALA A 285 32.37 10.42 -71.36
N PHE A 286 31.36 11.24 -71.65
CA PHE A 286 30.74 11.39 -72.97
C PHE A 286 30.60 12.87 -73.35
N PHE A 287 31.71 13.59 -73.36
CA PHE A 287 31.85 14.84 -74.13
C PHE A 287 33.29 14.88 -74.66
N PRO A 288 33.51 14.72 -75.98
CA PRO A 288 34.80 15.05 -76.57
C PRO A 288 35.06 16.57 -76.55
#